data_AF-A0A9D1D118-F1
#
_entry.id   AF-A0A9D1D118-F1
#
_cell.length_a   1.000
_cell.length_b   1.000
_cell.length_c   1.000
_cell.angle_alpha   90.00
_cell.angle_beta   90.00
_cell.angle_gamma   90.00
#
_symmetry.space_group_name_H-M   'P 1'
#
loop_
_entity.id
_entity.type
_entity.pdbx_description
1 polymer ?
#
loop_
_entity_poly.entity_id
_entity_poly.type
_entity_poly.pdbx_seq_one_letter_code
_entity_poly.pdbx_strand_id
1 'polypeptide(L)' 'MLLLAELVSARRETIVHLENGRYNPSLKLAMDIAKVFHVTVEDLFEFVDEEP' A
#
# COMPACT_ATOMS: atom_id res chain seq x y z
N MET A 1 -4.44 0.93 11.96
CA MET A 1 -3.90 1.59 10.75
C MET A 1 -2.89 2.70 11.05
N LEU A 2 -3.04 3.51 12.12
CA LEU A 2 -2.03 4.52 12.49
C LEU A 2 -0.60 3.95 12.65
N LEU A 3 -0.48 2.73 13.18
CA LEU A 3 0.78 2.01 13.32
C LEU A 3 1.43 1.67 11.96
N LEU A 4 0.62 1.40 10.93
CA LEU A 4 1.15 1.03 9.60
C LEU A 4 1.87 2.23 8.96
N ALA A 5 1.30 3.43 9.05
CA ALA A 5 1.91 4.65 8.54
C ALA A 5 3.30 4.91 9.13
N GLU A 6 3.47 4.67 10.43
CA GLU A 6 4.76 4.81 11.13
C GLU A 6 5.76 3.73 10.67
N LEU A 7 5.30 2.48 10.53
CA LEU A 7 6.14 1.35 10.12
C LEU A 7 6.66 1.46 8.67
N VAL A 8 5.86 2.01 7.76
CA VAL A 8 6.25 2.18 6.35
C VAL A 8 6.76 3.59 6.02
N SER A 9 6.98 4.43 7.04
CA SER A 9 7.41 5.83 6.91
C SER A 9 6.56 6.64 5.91
N ALA A 10 5.26 6.32 5.84
CA ALA A 10 4.30 7.00 5.00
C ALA A 10 3.51 8.03 5.81
N ARG A 11 3.06 9.09 5.15
CA ARG A 11 2.15 10.04 5.80
C ARG A 11 0.84 9.33 6.11
N ARG A 12 0.22 9.67 7.24
CA ARG A 12 -1.10 9.16 7.63
C ARG A 12 -2.14 9.33 6.51
N GLU A 13 -2.16 10.49 5.87
CA GLU A 13 -3.05 10.76 4.74
C GLU A 13 -2.81 9.82 3.56
N THR A 14 -1.56 9.42 3.28
CA THR A 14 -1.24 8.47 2.20
C THR A 14 -1.88 7.11 2.47
N ILE A 15 -1.78 6.61 3.71
CA ILE A 15 -2.42 5.36 4.11
C ILE A 15 -3.95 5.47 4.04
N VAL A 16 -4.52 6.58 4.47
CA VAL A 16 -5.97 6.82 4.36
C VAL A 16 -6.44 6.84 2.90
N HIS A 17 -5.71 7.48 1.99
CA HIS A 17 -6.08 7.46 0.57
C HIS A 17 -5.93 6.06 -0.05
N LEU A 18 -4.90 5.32 0.35
CA LEU A 18 -4.67 3.94 -0.07
C LEU A 18 -5.83 3.03 0.36
N GLU A 19 -6.26 3.12 1.62
CA GLU A 19 -7.36 2.32 2.16
C GLU A 19 -8.72 2.64 1.54
N ASN A 20 -8.91 3.89 1.13
CA ASN A 20 -10.12 4.28 0.39
C ASN A 20 -10.05 3.91 -1.10
N GLY A 21 -9.00 3.22 -1.56
CA GLY A 21 -8.81 2.86 -2.97
C GLY A 21 -8.56 4.07 -3.88
N ARG A 22 -8.27 5.24 -3.32
CA ARG A 22 -8.09 6.51 -4.06
C ARG A 22 -6.64 6.81 -4.41
N TYR A 23 -5.74 5.86 -4.17
CA TYR A 23 -4.31 6.05 -4.36
C TYR A 23 -3.66 4.75 -4.80
N ASN A 24 -3.01 4.80 -5.95
CA ASN A 24 -2.10 3.75 -6.40
C ASN A 24 -0.73 3.96 -5.72
N PRO A 25 -0.27 3.06 -4.84
CA PRO A 25 0.98 3.23 -4.14
C PRO A 25 2.19 3.10 -5.09
N SER A 26 3.27 3.80 -4.77
CA SER A 26 4.56 3.50 -5.40
C SER A 26 4.99 2.06 -5.09
N LEU A 27 5.78 1.43 -5.98
CA LEU A 27 6.33 0.09 -5.76
C LEU A 27 7.05 -0.02 -4.41
N LYS A 28 7.84 1.00 -4.02
CA LYS A 28 8.52 1.02 -2.73
C LYS A 28 7.55 0.89 -1.55
N LEU A 29 6.48 1.68 -1.56
CA LEU A 29 5.46 1.68 -0.51
C LEU A 29 4.74 0.32 -0.46
N ALA A 30 4.39 -0.24 -1.61
CA ALA A 30 3.76 -1.56 -1.69
C ALA A 30 4.67 -2.66 -1.09
N MET A 31 5.97 -2.63 -1.42
CA MET A 31 6.97 -3.56 -0.87
C MET A 31 7.19 -3.38 0.64
N ASP A 32 7.21 -2.15 1.13
CA ASP A 32 7.38 -1.88 2.56
C ASP A 32 6.15 -2.33 3.37
N ILE A 33 4.94 -2.16 2.82
CA ILE A 33 3.70 -2.71 3.40
C ILE A 33 3.77 -4.25 3.43
N ALA A 34 4.14 -4.90 2.32
CA ALA A 34 4.25 -6.36 2.24
C ALA A 34 5.21 -6.94 3.30
N LYS A 35 6.36 -6.28 3.53
CA LYS A 35 7.30 -6.67 4.59
C LYS A 35 6.70 -6.60 5.99
N VAL A 36 5.89 -5.58 6.28
CA VAL A 36 5.23 -5.43 7.60
C VAL A 36 4.26 -6.58 7.86
N PHE A 37 3.58 -7.05 6.81
CA PHE A 37 2.63 -8.16 6.91
C PHE A 37 3.27 -9.54 6.72
N HIS A 38 4.57 -9.61 6.42
CA HIS A 38 5.30 -10.85 6.14
C HIS A 38 4.69 -11.68 4.99
N VAL A 39 4.17 -10.99 3.97
CA VAL A 39 3.60 -11.57 2.76
C VAL A 39 4.31 -11.02 1.53
N THR A 40 3.99 -11.54 0.34
CA THR A 40 4.50 -11.01 -0.92
C THR A 40 3.69 -9.76 -1.35
N VAL A 41 4.22 -8.95 -2.27
CA VAL A 41 3.49 -7.75 -2.72
C VAL A 41 2.27 -8.14 -3.55
N GLU A 42 2.36 -9.27 -4.25
CA GLU A 42 1.33 -9.91 -5.05
C GLU A 42 0.16 -10.43 -4.18
N ASP A 43 0.40 -10.73 -2.90
CA ASP A 43 -0.68 -11.10 -1.96
C ASP A 43 -1.52 -9.89 -1.51
N LEU A 44 -1.01 -8.67 -1.69
CA LEU A 44 -1.65 -7.43 -1.22
C LEU A 44 -2.15 -6.52 -2.33
N PHE A 45 -1.49 -6.52 -3.49
CA PHE A 45 -1.77 -5.63 -4.60
C PHE A 45 -1.90 -6.41 -5.89
N GLU A 46 -2.92 -6.06 -6.66
CA GLU A 46 -3.16 -6.59 -8.00
C GLU A 46 -2.98 -5.47 -9.02
N PHE A 47 -2.34 -5.81 -10.15
CA PHE A 47 -2.30 -4.91 -11.29
C PHE A 47 -3.59 -5.09 -12.08
N VAL A 48 -4.53 -4.18 -11.89
CA VAL A 48 -5.77 -4.16 -12.67
C VAL A 48 -5.48 -3.36 -13.93
N ASP A 49 -5.49 -4.02 -15.09
CA ASP A 49 -5.50 -3.30 -16.36
C ASP A 49 -6.81 -2.49 -16.41
N GLU A 50 -6.72 -1.17 -16.47
CA GLU A 50 -7.90 -0.35 -16.76
C GLU A 50 -8.44 -0.82 -18.12
N GLU A 51 -9.63 -1.42 -18.12
CA GLU A 51 -10.31 -1.80 -19.35
C GLU A 51 -10.38 -0.56 -20.28
N PRO A 52 -10.04 -0.71 -21.58
CA PRO A 52 -9.88 0.39 -22.51
C PRO A 52 -11.15 1.22 -22.77
#